data_AF-A0A1G2SLG4-F1
#
_entry.id   AF-A0A1G2SLG4-F1
#
_cell.length_a   1.000
_cell.length_b   1.000
_cell.length_c   1.000
_cell.angle_alpha   90.00
_cell.angle_beta   90.00
_cell.angle_gamma   90.00
#
_symmetry.space_group_name_H-M   'P 1'
#
loop_
_entity.id
_entity.type
_entity.pdbx_description
1 polymer ?
#
loop_
_entity_poly.entity_id
_entity_poly.type
_entity_poly.pdbx_seq_one_letter_code
_entity_poly.pdbx_strand_id
1 'polypeptide(L)'
;MDVSSFREYFHADIALLLPERQISQNGQFGGAQPPLMEQTKLQFAKSIVILPLLGSLSSFSPVALFQGLQSQSFGGDAGMALGKAVVVDTAEREAAERAAKIDTYFRERSMPLAGHGRTMVEAAEKNGIDWRLLPAIAVRESSGGKQMCGNNPFGWGSCKIQFKTIDEGIETLARNLGGNNPATARYYSGTTREKLYRYNGTVIPTYMDEVIDIMERIDDIELDGLALAKATS
;
A
#
# COMPACT_ATOMS: atom_id res chain seq x y z
N MET A 1 4.76 11.69 -24.97
CA MET A 1 6.15 11.28 -24.67
C MET A 1 6.53 10.20 -25.66
N ASP A 2 7.67 10.35 -26.33
CA ASP A 2 8.19 9.40 -27.32
C ASP A 2 8.66 8.11 -26.63
N VAL A 3 8.30 6.95 -27.19
CA VAL A 3 8.60 5.61 -26.68
C VAL A 3 10.07 5.22 -26.85
N SER A 4 10.81 5.92 -27.72
CA SER A 4 12.23 5.64 -28.00
C SER A 4 13.16 5.97 -26.83
N SER A 5 12.78 6.91 -25.96
CA SER A 5 13.64 7.35 -24.86
C SER A 5 13.60 6.38 -23.67
N PHE A 6 12.50 5.63 -23.45
CA PHE A 6 12.32 4.74 -22.29
C PHE A 6 13.41 3.66 -22.14
N ARG A 7 13.99 3.18 -23.25
CA ARG A 7 15.01 2.12 -23.21
C ARG A 7 16.37 2.61 -22.66
N GLU A 8 16.60 3.92 -22.63
CA GLU A 8 17.80 4.53 -22.05
C GLU A 8 17.68 4.83 -20.54
N TYR A 9 16.49 4.79 -19.94
CA TYR A 9 16.27 5.26 -18.54
C TYR A 9 16.59 4.26 -17.44
N PHE A 10 16.91 2.99 -17.72
CA PHE A 10 17.24 1.99 -16.69
C PHE A 10 18.66 2.16 -16.07
N HIS A 11 19.18 3.39 -16.06
CA HIS A 11 20.55 3.68 -15.68
C HIS A 11 20.63 4.13 -14.21
N ALA A 12 21.34 3.28 -13.45
CA ALA A 12 21.88 3.49 -12.12
C ALA A 12 20.98 3.21 -10.91
N ASP A 13 20.23 2.10 -10.97
CA ASP A 13 19.69 1.51 -9.76
C ASP A 13 20.83 1.00 -8.86
N ILE A 14 20.85 1.47 -7.60
CA ILE A 14 21.71 0.99 -6.53
C ILE A 14 21.69 -0.55 -6.39
N ALA A 15 20.63 -1.21 -6.84
CA ALA A 15 20.57 -2.68 -6.93
C ALA A 15 21.75 -3.31 -7.70
N LEU A 16 22.35 -2.61 -8.67
CA LEU A 16 23.56 -3.07 -9.37
C LEU A 16 24.81 -3.15 -8.47
N LEU A 17 24.80 -2.46 -7.33
CA LEU A 17 25.89 -2.49 -6.33
C LEU A 17 25.72 -3.64 -5.31
N LEU A 18 24.64 -4.42 -5.42
CA LEU A 18 24.40 -5.56 -4.55
C LEU A 18 24.93 -6.84 -5.20
N PRO A 19 25.57 -7.75 -4.44
CA PRO A 19 25.93 -9.06 -4.97
C PRO A 19 24.67 -9.88 -5.27
N GLU A 20 24.68 -10.66 -6.37
CA GLU A 20 23.51 -11.42 -6.89
C GLU A 20 22.74 -12.24 -5.84
N ARG A 21 23.41 -12.74 -4.79
CA ARG A 21 22.77 -13.49 -3.68
C ARG A 21 21.85 -12.68 -2.77
N GLN A 22 22.01 -11.36 -2.72
CA GLN A 22 21.18 -10.48 -1.88
C GLN A 22 19.99 -9.89 -2.65
N ILE A 23 19.99 -10.12 -3.95
CA ILE A 23 19.00 -9.63 -4.91
C ILE A 23 17.89 -10.67 -5.12
N SER A 24 18.24 -11.96 -5.12
CA SER A 24 17.36 -13.10 -5.36
C SER A 24 17.24 -14.00 -4.13
N GLN A 25 16.75 -13.48 -2.99
CA GLN A 25 16.17 -14.38 -1.98
C GLN A 25 14.73 -14.69 -2.38
N ASN A 26 14.65 -15.43 -3.47
CA ASN A 26 13.45 -16.04 -3.99
C ASN A 26 13.29 -17.40 -3.31
N GLY A 27 12.15 -17.65 -2.64
CA GLY A 27 11.65 -19.02 -2.48
C GLY A 27 11.83 -19.76 -1.17
N GLN A 28 11.69 -19.11 0.00
CA GLN A 28 11.38 -19.87 1.23
C GLN A 28 10.50 -19.08 2.21
N PHE A 29 9.31 -18.70 1.75
CA PHE A 29 8.17 -18.69 2.66
C PHE A 29 7.64 -20.14 2.70
N GLY A 30 8.37 -20.99 3.42
CA GLY A 30 7.80 -22.23 3.91
C GLY A 30 6.55 -21.85 4.68
N GLY A 31 5.43 -22.48 4.34
CA GLY A 31 4.20 -22.32 5.09
C GLY A 31 4.48 -22.64 6.55
N ALA A 32 4.58 -21.59 7.36
CA ALA A 32 4.29 -21.73 8.77
C ALA A 32 2.79 -22.02 8.83
N GLN A 33 2.47 -23.30 8.83
CA GLN A 33 1.18 -23.78 9.27
C GLN A 33 0.92 -23.08 10.62
N PRO A 34 -0.12 -22.24 10.74
CA PRO A 34 -0.42 -21.63 12.03
C PRO A 34 -0.57 -22.76 13.03
N PRO A 35 -0.05 -22.63 14.26
CA PRO A 35 -0.25 -23.65 15.28
C PRO A 35 -1.74 -23.95 15.34
N LEU A 36 -2.08 -25.23 15.18
CA LEU A 36 -3.44 -25.76 15.33
C LEU A 36 -4.00 -25.21 16.64
N MET A 37 -4.87 -24.21 16.54
CA MET A 37 -5.69 -23.79 17.67
C MET A 37 -6.56 -24.99 18.02
N GLU A 38 -6.22 -25.61 19.14
CA GLU A 38 -7.06 -26.56 19.83
C GLU A 38 -8.43 -25.90 20.03
N GLN A 39 -9.44 -26.46 19.36
CA GLN A 39 -10.83 -26.04 19.45
C GLN A 39 -11.30 -26.22 20.89
N THR A 40 -11.06 -25.20 21.71
CA THR A 40 -11.66 -25.13 23.03
C THR A 40 -13.13 -24.88 22.79
N LYS A 41 -13.93 -25.96 22.88
CA LYS A 41 -15.39 -25.93 22.83
C LYS A 41 -15.89 -25.03 23.96
N LEU A 42 -16.05 -23.74 23.69
CA LEU A 42 -16.73 -22.83 24.58
C LEU A 42 -18.20 -22.82 24.17
N GLN A 43 -18.99 -23.66 24.82
CA GLN A 43 -20.44 -23.62 24.67
C GLN A 43 -20.99 -22.38 25.39
N PHE A 44 -21.06 -21.26 24.66
CA PHE A 44 -21.87 -20.11 25.09
C PHE A 44 -23.29 -20.27 24.57
N ALA A 45 -24.06 -21.14 25.25
CA ALA A 45 -25.50 -20.99 25.26
C ALA A 45 -25.87 -20.11 26.46
N LYS A 46 -26.29 -18.87 26.19
CA LYS A 46 -27.39 -18.20 26.92
C LYS A 46 -27.80 -16.93 26.19
N SER A 47 -29.06 -16.95 25.79
CA SER A 47 -29.79 -15.93 25.05
C SER A 47 -29.63 -14.53 25.64
N ILE A 48 -29.42 -13.55 24.76
CA ILE A 48 -29.84 -12.18 25.02
C ILE A 48 -30.78 -11.81 23.88
N VAL A 49 -32.07 -11.90 24.18
CA VAL A 49 -33.13 -11.28 23.37
C VAL A 49 -33.18 -9.82 23.82
N ILE A 50 -32.79 -8.88 22.96
CA ILE A 50 -33.12 -7.47 23.12
C ILE A 50 -33.69 -6.99 21.79
N LEU A 51 -35.02 -6.93 21.73
CA LEU A 51 -35.81 -6.20 20.74
C LEU A 51 -36.43 -4.97 21.46
N PRO A 52 -36.83 -3.93 20.70
CA PRO A 52 -36.36 -2.57 20.85
C PRO A 52 -37.34 -1.71 21.66
N LEU A 53 -36.83 -0.67 22.32
CA LEU A 53 -37.69 0.43 22.77
C LEU A 53 -37.47 1.62 21.83
N LEU A 54 -38.44 1.84 20.93
CA LEU A 54 -38.56 3.07 20.16
C LEU A 54 -38.79 4.24 21.13
N GLY A 55 -37.76 5.08 21.30
CA GLY A 55 -37.89 6.43 21.84
C GLY A 55 -37.84 7.43 20.68
N SER A 56 -38.90 8.20 20.53
CA SER A 56 -39.09 9.25 19.54
C SER A 56 -37.90 10.22 19.41
N LEU A 57 -37.47 10.44 18.17
CA LEU A 57 -36.50 11.44 17.77
C LEU A 57 -37.01 12.86 18.07
N SER A 58 -36.23 13.65 18.81
CA SER A 58 -36.16 15.09 18.60
C SER A 58 -34.81 15.62 19.07
N SER A 59 -34.12 16.33 18.16
CA SER A 59 -32.95 17.18 18.41
C SER A 59 -31.61 16.47 18.65
N PHE A 60 -31.03 15.92 17.58
CA PHE A 60 -29.59 15.64 17.56
C PHE A 60 -28.80 16.95 17.49
N SER A 61 -28.46 17.50 18.65
CA SER A 61 -27.38 18.47 18.75
C SER A 61 -26.05 17.70 18.83
N PRO A 62 -25.08 17.92 17.91
CA PRO A 62 -23.79 17.23 17.94
C PRO A 62 -23.00 17.51 19.24
N VAL A 63 -23.31 18.59 19.95
CA VAL A 63 -22.71 18.94 21.25
C VAL A 63 -23.16 17.99 22.37
N ALA A 64 -24.41 17.50 22.33
CA ALA A 64 -24.93 16.58 23.36
C ALA A 64 -24.36 15.16 23.22
N LEU A 65 -24.05 14.73 21.99
CA LEU A 65 -23.39 13.45 21.73
C LEU A 65 -21.98 13.42 22.35
N PHE A 66 -21.25 14.54 22.23
CA PHE A 66 -19.89 14.66 22.77
C PHE A 66 -19.86 14.75 24.30
N GLN A 67 -20.86 15.39 24.92
CA GLN A 67 -20.99 15.46 26.38
C GLN A 67 -21.45 14.14 27.01
N GLY A 68 -22.25 13.34 26.31
CA GLY A 68 -22.64 11.99 26.75
C GLY A 68 -21.48 10.99 26.76
N LEU A 69 -20.52 11.12 25.84
CA LEU A 69 -19.34 10.25 25.76
C LEU A 69 -18.35 10.44 26.92
N GLN A 70 -18.27 11.65 27.51
CA GLN A 70 -17.28 11.95 28.55
C GLN A 70 -17.64 11.38 29.93
N SER A 71 -18.90 11.00 30.17
CA SER A 71 -19.38 10.64 31.51
C SER A 71 -19.64 9.15 31.73
N GLN A 72 -19.40 8.28 30.75
CA GLN A 72 -19.55 6.84 30.94
C GLN A 72 -18.18 6.17 30.94
N SER A 73 -17.73 5.82 32.15
CA SER A 73 -16.69 4.81 32.37
C SER A 73 -17.23 3.47 31.88
N PHE A 74 -17.13 3.23 30.58
CA PHE A 74 -17.24 1.88 30.05
C PHE A 74 -15.99 1.13 30.54
N GLY A 75 -16.21 0.06 31.30
CA GLY A 75 -15.14 -0.82 31.78
C GLY A 75 -14.15 -1.13 30.64
N GLY A 76 -12.86 -1.08 30.98
CA GLY A 76 -11.73 -0.89 30.05
C GLY A 76 -11.62 -1.83 28.86
N ASP A 77 -12.39 -2.91 28.80
CA ASP A 77 -12.32 -3.92 27.73
C ASP A 77 -13.31 -3.64 26.58
N ALA A 78 -14.52 -3.16 26.87
CA ALA A 78 -15.55 -2.94 25.84
C ALA A 78 -15.28 -1.66 25.03
N GLY A 79 -14.83 -0.58 25.69
CA GLY A 79 -14.42 0.66 25.02
C GLY A 79 -13.17 0.46 24.16
N MET A 80 -12.21 -0.37 24.62
CA MET A 80 -11.00 -0.72 23.87
C MET A 80 -11.32 -1.61 22.65
N ALA A 81 -12.22 -2.59 22.80
CA ALA A 81 -12.64 -3.45 21.71
C ALA A 81 -13.39 -2.67 20.62
N LEU A 82 -14.30 -1.77 21.00
CA LEU A 82 -15.01 -0.91 20.05
C LEU A 82 -14.06 0.08 19.36
N GLY A 83 -13.14 0.70 20.12
CA GLY A 83 -12.12 1.60 19.56
C GLY A 83 -11.21 0.90 18.56
N LYS A 84 -10.75 -0.32 18.86
CA LYS A 84 -9.94 -1.13 17.94
C LYS A 84 -10.72 -1.49 16.67
N ALA A 85 -11.99 -1.89 16.81
CA ALA A 85 -12.83 -2.24 15.66
C ALA A 85 -13.05 -1.03 14.72
N VAL A 86 -13.33 0.15 15.28
CA VAL A 86 -13.49 1.40 14.50
C VAL A 86 -12.19 1.79 13.81
N VAL A 87 -11.04 1.72 14.49
CA VAL A 87 -9.73 2.07 13.89
C VAL A 87 -9.38 1.12 12.74
N VAL A 88 -9.60 -0.19 12.92
CA VAL A 88 -9.36 -1.18 11.87
C VAL A 88 -10.26 -0.93 10.66
N ASP A 89 -11.55 -0.67 10.89
CA ASP A 89 -12.50 -0.32 9.82
C ASP A 89 -12.07 0.95 9.06
N THR A 90 -11.63 1.99 9.78
CA THR A 90 -11.13 3.21 9.13
C THR A 90 -9.85 3.00 8.32
N ALA A 91 -8.90 2.22 8.85
CA ALA A 91 -7.64 1.93 8.16
C ALA A 91 -7.87 1.08 6.90
N GLU A 92 -8.75 0.08 7.00
CA GLU A 92 -9.11 -0.74 5.84
C GLU A 92 -9.83 0.08 4.76
N ARG A 93 -10.74 0.98 5.17
CA ARG A 93 -11.42 1.91 4.25
C ARG A 93 -10.44 2.86 3.58
N GLU A 94 -9.46 3.39 4.30
CA GLU A 94 -8.40 4.22 3.74
C GLU A 94 -7.52 3.44 2.76
N ALA A 95 -7.12 2.21 3.09
CA ALA A 95 -6.33 1.36 2.23
C ALA A 95 -7.08 0.99 0.93
N ALA A 96 -8.37 0.69 1.05
CA ALA A 96 -9.28 0.49 -0.07
C ALA A 96 -9.36 1.71 -0.99
N GLU A 97 -9.56 2.89 -0.43
CA GLU A 97 -9.63 4.15 -1.19
C GLU A 97 -8.32 4.41 -1.95
N ARG A 98 -7.17 4.29 -1.27
CA ARG A 98 -5.84 4.42 -1.87
C ARG A 98 -5.63 3.43 -3.01
N ALA A 99 -5.99 2.17 -2.81
CA ALA A 99 -5.88 1.13 -3.83
C ALA A 99 -6.74 1.46 -5.07
N ALA A 100 -7.97 1.92 -4.84
CA ALA A 100 -8.89 2.30 -5.91
C ALA A 100 -8.40 3.53 -6.70
N LYS A 101 -7.75 4.50 -6.04
CA LYS A 101 -7.09 5.63 -6.72
C LYS A 101 -5.99 5.16 -7.65
N ILE A 102 -5.11 4.26 -7.19
CA ILE A 102 -4.04 3.66 -8.01
C ILE A 102 -4.64 2.94 -9.22
N ASP A 103 -5.60 2.04 -8.99
CA ASP A 103 -6.16 1.21 -10.04
C ASP A 103 -6.94 2.03 -11.08
N THR A 104 -7.61 3.09 -10.63
CA THR A 104 -8.28 4.03 -11.53
C THR A 104 -7.28 4.79 -12.37
N TYR A 105 -6.22 5.33 -11.77
CA TYR A 105 -5.14 6.03 -12.49
C TYR A 105 -4.55 5.15 -13.60
N PHE A 106 -4.24 3.88 -13.28
CA PHE A 106 -3.72 2.91 -14.24
C PHE A 106 -4.72 2.52 -15.33
N ARG A 107 -5.96 2.22 -14.95
CA ARG A 107 -7.02 1.79 -15.87
C ARG A 107 -7.32 2.84 -16.92
N GLU A 108 -7.50 4.10 -16.52
CA GLU A 108 -7.77 5.22 -17.42
C GLU A 108 -6.66 5.44 -18.46
N ARG A 109 -5.43 5.05 -18.12
CA ARG A 109 -4.24 5.18 -18.98
C ARG A 109 -3.86 3.88 -19.67
N SER A 110 -4.70 2.84 -19.57
CA SER A 110 -4.48 1.50 -20.12
C SER A 110 -3.13 0.91 -19.72
N MET A 111 -2.76 1.07 -18.46
CA MET A 111 -1.50 0.59 -17.89
C MET A 111 -1.68 -0.86 -17.40
N PRO A 112 -0.76 -1.79 -17.73
CA PRO A 112 -0.84 -3.20 -17.31
C PRO A 112 -0.93 -3.44 -15.80
N LEU A 113 -0.53 -2.49 -14.96
CA LEU A 113 -0.58 -2.62 -13.51
C LEU A 113 -1.96 -2.37 -12.89
N ALA A 114 -2.98 -2.04 -13.68
CA ALA A 114 -4.35 -1.93 -13.16
C ALA A 114 -4.79 -3.25 -12.50
N GLY A 115 -5.25 -3.17 -11.25
CA GLY A 115 -5.62 -4.31 -10.41
C GLY A 115 -4.57 -4.66 -9.34
N HIS A 116 -3.38 -4.05 -9.39
CA HIS A 116 -2.33 -4.25 -8.38
C HIS A 116 -2.33 -3.17 -7.28
N GLY A 117 -3.30 -2.24 -7.28
CA GLY A 117 -3.37 -1.12 -6.33
C GLY A 117 -3.37 -1.58 -4.87
N ARG A 118 -4.13 -2.64 -4.53
CA ARG A 118 -4.16 -3.19 -3.17
C ARG A 118 -2.79 -3.71 -2.73
N THR A 119 -2.13 -4.51 -3.57
CA THR A 119 -0.78 -5.02 -3.31
C THR A 119 0.21 -3.88 -3.07
N MET A 120 0.14 -2.81 -3.86
CA MET A 120 1.04 -1.65 -3.69
C MET A 120 0.82 -0.93 -2.36
N VAL A 121 -0.44 -0.71 -1.95
CA VAL A 121 -0.76 -0.08 -0.66
C VAL A 121 -0.29 -0.94 0.50
N GLU A 122 -0.63 -2.22 0.51
CA GLU A 122 -0.23 -3.14 1.58
C GLU A 122 1.30 -3.27 1.67
N ALA A 123 1.99 -3.37 0.53
CA ALA A 123 3.44 -3.41 0.49
C ALA A 123 4.06 -2.09 1.01
N ALA A 124 3.46 -0.94 0.71
CA ALA A 124 3.92 0.35 1.19
C ALA A 124 3.74 0.48 2.72
N GLU A 125 2.56 0.16 3.23
CA GLU A 125 2.23 0.20 4.66
C GLU A 125 3.13 -0.74 5.47
N LYS A 126 3.30 -1.98 5.00
CA LYS A 126 4.21 -2.97 5.61
C LYS A 126 5.65 -2.47 5.72
N ASN A 127 6.06 -1.58 4.81
CA ASN A 127 7.43 -1.08 4.73
C ASN A 127 7.58 0.38 5.17
N GLY A 128 6.53 1.00 5.71
CA GLY A 128 6.58 2.38 6.20
C GLY A 128 6.97 3.41 5.13
N ILE A 129 6.56 3.19 3.88
CA ILE A 129 6.76 4.12 2.76
C ILE A 129 5.43 4.71 2.30
N ASP A 130 5.48 5.86 1.62
CA ASP A 130 4.28 6.51 1.07
C ASP A 130 3.59 5.58 0.04
N TRP A 131 2.28 5.37 0.19
CA TRP A 131 1.49 4.46 -0.65
C TRP A 131 1.50 4.85 -2.14
N ARG A 132 1.76 6.13 -2.46
CA ARG A 132 1.85 6.65 -3.82
C ARG A 132 3.21 6.37 -4.47
N LEU A 133 4.23 6.01 -3.69
CA LEU A 133 5.61 5.90 -4.17
C LEU A 133 5.80 4.79 -5.20
N LEU A 134 5.35 3.57 -4.88
CA LEU A 134 5.47 2.41 -5.79
C LEU A 134 4.76 2.64 -7.12
N PRO A 135 3.46 3.03 -7.17
CA PRO A 135 2.80 3.26 -8.45
C PRO A 135 3.45 4.39 -9.24
N ALA A 136 3.92 5.46 -8.58
CA ALA A 136 4.58 6.56 -9.26
C ALA A 136 5.93 6.17 -9.90
N ILE A 137 6.75 5.40 -9.19
CA ILE A 137 7.98 4.82 -9.76
C ILE A 137 7.63 3.91 -10.95
N ALA A 138 6.62 3.04 -10.83
CA ALA A 138 6.23 2.16 -11.95
C ALA A 138 5.79 2.92 -13.21
N VAL A 139 5.10 4.05 -13.04
CA VAL A 139 4.74 4.95 -14.15
C VAL A 139 5.99 5.55 -14.77
N ARG A 140 6.92 6.06 -13.95
CA ARG A 140 8.14 6.68 -14.46
C ARG A 140 9.05 5.69 -15.19
N GLU A 141 9.19 4.49 -14.66
CA GLU A 141 10.16 3.48 -15.14
C GLU A 141 9.65 2.68 -16.33
N SER A 142 8.35 2.37 -16.39
CA SER A 142 7.80 1.48 -17.43
C SER A 142 6.46 1.92 -17.99
N SER A 143 6.05 3.18 -17.76
CA SER A 143 4.72 3.67 -18.14
C SER A 143 3.59 2.81 -17.54
N GLY A 144 3.75 2.42 -16.27
CA GLY A 144 2.79 1.62 -15.52
C GLY A 144 2.75 0.17 -16.02
N GLY A 145 3.92 -0.37 -16.40
CA GLY A 145 4.07 -1.74 -16.85
C GLY A 145 4.08 -1.95 -18.36
N LYS A 146 3.81 -0.92 -19.18
CA LYS A 146 3.77 -1.05 -20.65
C LYS A 146 5.11 -1.46 -21.24
N GLN A 147 6.21 -1.07 -20.60
CA GLN A 147 7.58 -1.38 -20.99
C GLN A 147 8.29 -2.24 -19.93
N MET A 148 7.54 -3.01 -19.13
CA MET A 148 8.15 -3.83 -18.07
C MET A 148 8.99 -4.98 -18.64
N CYS A 149 9.95 -5.44 -17.84
CA CYS A 149 10.86 -6.53 -18.18
C CYS A 149 10.68 -7.68 -17.18
N GLY A 150 10.27 -8.87 -17.62
CA GLY A 150 10.19 -10.06 -16.74
C GLY A 150 9.45 -9.83 -15.41
N ASN A 151 8.23 -9.29 -15.48
CA ASN A 151 7.41 -8.90 -14.32
C ASN A 151 8.04 -7.85 -13.39
N ASN A 152 9.01 -7.07 -13.88
CA ASN A 152 9.66 -5.99 -13.15
C ASN A 152 9.25 -4.64 -13.77
N PRO A 153 8.17 -4.02 -13.27
CA PRO A 153 7.71 -2.73 -13.78
C PRO A 153 8.56 -1.54 -13.33
N PHE A 154 9.55 -1.77 -12.47
CA PHE A 154 10.37 -0.72 -11.85
C PHE A 154 11.78 -0.64 -12.45
N GLY A 155 12.13 -1.57 -13.35
CA GLY A 155 13.49 -1.68 -13.85
C GLY A 155 14.50 -2.09 -12.79
N TRP A 156 14.06 -2.61 -11.64
CA TRP A 156 14.91 -2.94 -10.49
C TRP A 156 16.07 -3.87 -10.90
N GLY A 157 17.30 -3.54 -10.51
CA GLY A 157 18.52 -4.24 -10.96
C GLY A 157 18.78 -4.11 -12.47
N SER A 158 18.38 -2.99 -13.07
CA SER A 158 18.47 -2.73 -14.51
C SER A 158 17.88 -3.86 -15.36
N CYS A 159 16.69 -4.35 -14.97
CA CYS A 159 15.98 -5.45 -15.64
C CYS A 159 16.70 -6.81 -15.67
N LYS A 160 17.87 -6.96 -15.03
CA LYS A 160 18.54 -8.26 -14.89
C LYS A 160 17.81 -9.18 -13.91
N ILE A 161 17.02 -8.59 -13.03
CA ILE A 161 16.16 -9.28 -12.09
C ILE A 161 14.78 -9.43 -12.73
N GLN A 162 14.35 -10.69 -12.83
CA GLN A 162 13.00 -11.04 -13.23
C GLN A 162 12.29 -11.67 -12.04
N PHE A 163 11.01 -11.33 -11.89
CA PHE A 163 10.16 -11.84 -10.83
C PHE A 163 9.19 -12.88 -11.37
N LYS A 164 8.75 -13.81 -10.52
CA LYS A 164 7.74 -14.80 -10.91
C LYS A 164 6.40 -14.14 -11.16
N THR A 165 6.08 -13.11 -10.37
CA THR A 165 4.87 -12.31 -10.49
C THR A 165 5.20 -10.83 -10.32
N ILE A 166 4.30 -9.96 -10.80
CA ILE A 166 4.39 -8.51 -10.59
C ILE A 166 4.34 -8.18 -9.09
N ASP A 167 3.49 -8.87 -8.33
CA ASP A 167 3.35 -8.69 -6.88
C ASP A 167 4.66 -8.96 -6.13
N GLU A 168 5.41 -10.00 -6.53
CA GLU A 168 6.74 -10.27 -5.97
C GLU A 168 7.71 -9.10 -6.22
N GLY A 169 7.63 -8.48 -7.40
CA GLY A 169 8.38 -7.27 -7.72
C GLY A 169 7.98 -6.07 -6.86
N ILE A 170 6.67 -5.87 -6.65
CA ILE A 170 6.11 -4.81 -5.79
C ILE A 170 6.62 -4.97 -4.36
N GLU A 171 6.47 -6.16 -3.78
CA GLU A 171 6.92 -6.46 -2.42
C GLU A 171 8.44 -6.31 -2.26
N THR A 172 9.20 -6.78 -3.26
CA THR A 172 10.66 -6.67 -3.27
C THR A 172 11.09 -5.22 -3.28
N LEU A 173 10.54 -4.39 -4.17
CA LEU A 173 10.91 -2.98 -4.24
C LEU A 173 10.53 -2.27 -2.94
N ALA A 174 9.32 -2.48 -2.42
CA ALA A 174 8.87 -1.89 -1.17
C ALA A 174 9.79 -2.24 0.00
N ARG A 175 10.24 -3.51 0.11
CA ARG A 175 11.18 -3.95 1.15
C ARG A 175 12.50 -3.19 1.09
N ASN A 176 13.01 -2.94 -0.10
CA ASN A 176 14.27 -2.21 -0.29
C ASN A 176 14.10 -0.72 0.04
N LEU A 177 13.07 -0.06 -0.50
CA LEU A 177 12.83 1.36 -0.28
C LEU A 177 12.44 1.69 1.17
N GLY A 178 11.79 0.76 1.88
CA GLY A 178 11.50 0.90 3.31
C GLY A 178 12.69 0.65 4.23
N GLY A 179 13.84 0.22 3.68
CA GLY A 179 15.02 -0.11 4.48
C GLY A 179 14.94 -1.45 5.22
N ASN A 180 13.93 -2.28 4.93
CA ASN A 180 13.75 -3.60 5.51
C ASN A 180 14.62 -4.70 4.86
N ASN A 181 15.45 -4.33 3.87
CA ASN A 181 16.52 -5.17 3.36
C ASN A 181 17.87 -4.66 3.87
N PRO A 182 18.59 -5.41 4.73
CA PRO A 182 19.91 -4.99 5.25
C PRO A 182 20.93 -4.63 4.16
N ALA A 183 20.82 -5.25 2.97
CA ALA A 183 21.72 -4.98 1.85
C ALA A 183 21.56 -3.56 1.29
N THR A 184 20.35 -2.99 1.36
CA THR A 184 20.01 -1.66 0.80
C THR A 184 19.62 -0.62 1.84
N ALA A 185 19.43 -1.01 3.10
CA ALA A 185 18.95 -0.14 4.18
C ALA A 185 19.73 1.18 4.30
N ARG A 186 21.05 1.14 4.16
CA ARG A 186 21.92 2.34 4.22
C ARG A 186 21.64 3.39 3.14
N TYR A 187 21.02 2.99 2.03
CA TYR A 187 20.75 3.87 0.90
C TYR A 187 19.35 4.48 0.97
N TYR A 188 18.39 3.75 1.54
CA TYR A 188 16.99 4.14 1.54
C TYR A 188 16.48 4.53 2.94
N SER A 189 17.35 5.01 3.81
CA SER A 189 16.92 5.71 5.03
C SER A 189 16.39 7.11 4.68
N GLY A 190 15.51 7.66 5.53
CA GLY A 190 15.03 9.04 5.40
C GLY A 190 13.73 9.20 4.60
N THR A 191 13.53 10.41 4.11
CA THR A 191 12.31 10.91 3.43
C THR A 191 12.10 10.30 2.05
N THR A 192 10.88 10.40 1.51
CA THR A 192 10.58 9.99 0.12
C THR A 192 11.51 10.64 -0.90
N ARG A 193 11.81 11.94 -0.74
CA ARG A 193 12.69 12.67 -1.66
C ARG A 193 14.13 12.16 -1.59
N GLU A 194 14.64 11.84 -0.41
CA GLU A 194 15.97 11.21 -0.26
C GLU A 194 16.02 9.82 -0.90
N LYS A 195 14.97 9.00 -0.75
CA LYS A 195 14.89 7.70 -1.42
C LYS A 195 14.93 7.85 -2.94
N LEU A 196 14.17 8.80 -3.50
CA LEU A 196 14.14 9.07 -4.94
C LEU A 196 15.46 9.64 -5.46
N TYR A 197 16.10 10.52 -4.68
CA TYR A 197 17.44 11.01 -4.98
C TYR A 197 18.42 9.84 -5.16
N ARG A 198 18.37 8.87 -4.24
CA ARG A 198 19.23 7.69 -4.25
C ARG A 198 18.86 6.68 -5.33
N TYR A 199 17.57 6.53 -5.63
CA TYR A 199 17.09 5.59 -6.64
C TYR A 199 17.62 5.95 -8.02
N ASN A 200 17.32 7.16 -8.52
CA ASN A 200 17.77 7.63 -9.84
C ASN A 200 18.07 9.15 -9.89
N GLY A 201 17.79 9.92 -8.83
CA GLY A 201 17.98 11.38 -8.82
C GLY A 201 19.44 11.87 -8.86
N THR A 202 20.41 11.00 -8.56
CA THR A 202 21.85 11.28 -8.76
C THR A 202 22.25 11.32 -10.23
N VAL A 203 21.51 10.63 -11.10
CA VAL A 203 21.78 10.55 -12.55
C VAL A 203 20.82 11.43 -13.34
N ILE A 204 19.56 11.50 -12.92
CA ILE A 204 18.51 12.26 -13.58
C ILE A 204 18.02 13.35 -12.60
N PRO A 205 18.48 14.61 -12.73
CA PRO A 205 18.17 15.66 -11.77
C PRO A 205 16.66 15.91 -11.56
N THR A 206 15.85 15.72 -12.60
CA THR A 206 14.38 15.93 -12.57
C THR A 206 13.61 14.75 -11.98
N TYR A 207 14.27 13.60 -11.74
CA TYR A 207 13.60 12.35 -11.41
C TYR A 207 12.69 12.45 -10.19
N MET A 208 13.18 13.12 -9.14
CA MET A 208 12.43 13.28 -7.90
C MET A 208 11.14 14.05 -8.13
N ASP A 209 11.22 15.18 -8.84
CA ASP A 209 10.08 16.04 -9.09
C ASP A 209 9.08 15.33 -10.03
N GLU A 210 9.56 14.64 -11.05
CA GLU A 210 8.70 13.88 -11.97
C GLU A 210 7.94 12.74 -11.28
N VAL A 211 8.56 12.06 -10.32
CA VAL A 211 7.90 11.02 -9.52
C VAL A 211 6.90 11.65 -8.54
N ILE A 212 7.26 12.75 -7.87
CA ILE A 212 6.36 13.47 -6.96
C ILE A 212 5.13 13.99 -7.71
N ASP A 213 5.29 14.55 -8.91
CA ASP A 213 4.18 14.98 -9.77
C ASP A 213 3.23 13.82 -10.14
N ILE A 214 3.76 12.60 -10.26
CA ILE A 214 2.91 11.40 -10.48
C ILE A 214 2.20 11.02 -9.18
N MET A 215 2.88 11.09 -8.03
CA MET A 215 2.26 10.81 -6.73
C MET A 215 1.06 11.74 -6.49
N GLU A 216 1.23 13.04 -6.73
CA GLU A 216 0.15 14.04 -6.60
C GLU A 216 -1.02 13.74 -7.54
N ARG A 217 -0.75 13.44 -8.81
CA ARG A 217 -1.80 13.07 -9.77
C ARG A 217 -2.56 11.78 -9.43
N ILE A 218 -1.96 10.85 -8.69
CA ILE A 218 -2.65 9.66 -8.18
C ILE A 218 -3.54 10.04 -7.00
N ASP A 219 -3.06 10.93 -6.12
CA ASP A 219 -3.80 11.40 -4.94
C ASP A 219 -5.03 12.24 -5.32
N ASP A 220 -4.90 13.05 -6.37
CA ASP A 220 -5.96 13.90 -6.93
C ASP A 220 -7.04 13.11 -7.70
N ILE A 221 -6.93 11.77 -7.77
CA ILE A 221 -8.00 10.95 -8.33
C ILE A 221 -9.24 11.03 -7.43
N GLU A 222 -10.27 11.69 -7.96
CA GLU A 222 -11.61 11.70 -7.39
C GLU A 222 -12.32 10.39 -7.74
N LEU A 223 -12.59 9.56 -6.73
CA LEU A 223 -13.35 8.34 -6.93
C LEU A 223 -14.83 8.66 -7.04
N ASP A 224 -15.47 8.23 -8.13
CA ASP A 224 -16.92 8.27 -8.21
C ASP A 224 -17.56 7.31 -7.17
N GLY A 225 -18.85 7.51 -6.88
CA GLY A 225 -19.55 6.71 -5.88
C GLY A 225 -19.55 5.20 -6.17
N LEU A 226 -19.36 4.77 -7.43
CA LEU A 226 -19.28 3.37 -7.81
C LEU A 226 -17.88 2.79 -7.56
N ALA A 227 -16.83 3.55 -7.85
CA ALA A 227 -15.45 3.19 -7.58
C ALA A 227 -15.20 3.09 -6.08
N LEU A 228 -15.74 4.03 -5.29
CA LEU A 228 -15.65 3.99 -3.84
C LEU A 228 -16.41 2.78 -3.27
N ALA A 229 -17.64 2.52 -3.72
CA ALA A 229 -18.41 1.38 -3.27
C ALA A 229 -17.70 0.05 -3.54
N LYS A 230 -17.12 -0.14 -4.73
CA LYS A 230 -16.34 -1.34 -5.09
C LYS A 230 -15.05 -1.49 -4.29
N ALA A 231 -14.47 -0.39 -3.81
CA ALA A 231 -13.26 -0.44 -3.00
C ALA A 231 -13.54 -0.96 -1.59
N THR A 232 -14.72 -0.62 -1.04
CA THR A 232 -15.09 -0.87 0.37
C THR A 232 -16.06 -2.04 0.58
N SER A 233 -16.41 -2.79 -0.47
CA SER A 233 -17.33 -3.96 -0.38
C SER A 233 -16.60 -5.28 -0.62
#